data_AF-A0A953L5Q1-F1
#
_entry.id   AF-A0A953L5Q1-F1
#
_cell.length_a   1.000
_cell.length_b   1.000
_cell.length_c   1.000
_cell.angle_alpha   90.00
_cell.angle_beta   90.00
_cell.angle_gamma   90.00
#
_symmetry.space_group_name_H-M   'P 1'
#
loop_
_entity.id
_entity.type
_entity.pdbx_description
1 polymer ?
#
loop_
_entity_poly.entity_id
_entity_poly.type
_entity_poly.pdbx_seq_one_letter_code
_entity_poly.pdbx_strand_id
1 'polypeptide(L)'
;MNSLIKRTNKYLIERYPNIWNARLIWMLPGGLLIHLLFFITGYFILSYPGQLKSYLSDETIMGNYGVGLFSAVVSIVMIVIWIIYLIKNNAFKNFYPYTGWKLFLNFWYYLIVFFLLSSFYISFAAGYKTYIARHYPEDKIEDQIEKSNLASIFFNFSLDHYDLKYKRYPSPYDTLYIETNPASVNTSQPYYRFKGKDYQFYSIGRDTFNRENYDSINAISSKSFTNYYLNDSMEVYLWKKQVVPLAQYPDTAYSYLNYSLLPFSSGNGYYYSSYPYSQYETDQHLKTYSEKWHSLFDPVQKNEIEKVLQDFLAVCKAYDIPTNLTLKQWLDLVLQHNDTEVDSFIYNADLRYGVPEGVTDLMVTVDAAAGQAAIDAANADSISTTIAEREKNYLQSRMTRYYIDQNALQNSFQSLGNLRDFDFVTDALKVMMYLSLALALVLLMFRVTDLRTLIFSVVVAGIISVLVSLLLIITSMGVFGSNRDLVILYMLLGVAFMILILPFFLRQIMSKLVRGIHLNLVLGNVTLFLLLLILIIDAHLELAFESNIRDYTMNSAMYTSLFEIYENEIIFGLWTGTVLVILLFSSYIKKWKGSPEQ
;
A
#
# COMPACT_ATOMS: atom_id res chain seq x y z
N MET A 1 -23.15 -16.08 40.81
CA MET A 1 -22.23 -16.51 39.73
C MET A 1 -21.87 -18.01 39.80
N ASN A 2 -21.42 -18.54 40.94
CA ASN A 2 -21.00 -19.95 41.07
C ASN A 2 -22.10 -21.01 40.84
N SER A 3 -23.36 -20.74 41.21
CA SER A 3 -24.48 -21.67 40.96
C SER A 3 -24.80 -21.81 39.47
N LEU A 4 -24.71 -20.70 38.72
CA LEU A 4 -24.96 -20.66 37.28
C LEU A 4 -23.86 -21.39 36.51
N ILE A 5 -22.58 -21.17 36.85
CA ILE A 5 -21.44 -21.90 36.25
C ILE A 5 -21.57 -23.41 36.49
N LYS A 6 -21.91 -23.83 37.72
CA LYS A 6 -22.12 -25.25 38.04
C LYS A 6 -23.28 -25.86 37.25
N ARG A 7 -24.41 -25.15 37.15
CA ARG A 7 -25.58 -25.60 36.37
C ARG A 7 -25.27 -25.72 34.88
N THR A 8 -24.60 -24.73 34.30
CA THR A 8 -24.18 -24.73 32.89
C THR A 8 -23.19 -25.84 32.60
N ASN A 9 -22.19 -26.06 33.46
CA ASN A 9 -21.24 -27.16 33.31
C ASN A 9 -21.93 -28.52 33.35
N LYS A 10 -22.84 -28.74 34.32
CA LYS A 10 -23.61 -29.99 34.41
C LYS A 10 -24.42 -30.24 33.12
N TYR A 11 -25.18 -29.23 32.68
CA TYR A 11 -25.98 -29.31 31.45
C TYR A 11 -25.14 -29.64 30.20
N LEU A 12 -23.99 -28.97 30.03
CA LEU A 12 -23.14 -29.17 28.86
C LEU A 12 -22.45 -30.54 28.90
N ILE A 13 -22.05 -31.06 30.06
CA ILE A 13 -21.48 -32.41 30.18
C ILE A 13 -22.52 -33.46 29.76
N GLU A 14 -23.78 -33.31 30.21
CA GLU A 14 -24.85 -34.27 29.96
C GLU A 14 -25.35 -34.25 28.51
N ARG A 15 -25.41 -33.08 27.86
CA ARG A 15 -26.04 -32.93 26.54
C ARG A 15 -25.10 -32.53 25.40
N TYR A 16 -24.05 -31.76 25.68
CA TYR A 16 -23.13 -31.21 24.68
C TYR A 16 -21.66 -31.40 25.06
N PRO A 17 -21.20 -32.66 25.25
CA PRO A 17 -19.89 -32.94 25.84
C PRO A 17 -18.72 -32.40 25.02
N ASN A 18 -18.82 -32.35 23.69
CA ASN A 18 -17.77 -31.77 22.84
C ASN A 18 -17.62 -30.25 23.03
N ILE A 19 -18.74 -29.53 23.13
CA ILE A 19 -18.76 -28.08 23.37
C ILE A 19 -18.15 -27.77 24.74
N TRP A 20 -18.53 -28.56 25.75
CA TRP A 20 -17.93 -28.45 27.07
C TRP A 20 -16.43 -28.75 27.06
N ASN A 21 -16.02 -29.82 26.36
CA ASN A 21 -14.64 -30.24 26.31
C ASN A 21 -13.75 -29.19 25.64
N ALA A 22 -14.19 -28.62 24.53
CA ALA A 22 -13.50 -27.54 23.83
C ALA A 22 -13.57 -26.18 24.55
N ARG A 23 -14.32 -26.08 25.66
CA ARG A 23 -14.55 -24.84 26.43
C ARG A 23 -15.20 -23.70 25.63
N LEU A 24 -15.89 -24.03 24.54
CA LEU A 24 -16.44 -23.04 23.60
C LEU A 24 -17.36 -22.01 24.27
N ILE A 25 -18.19 -22.44 25.22
CA ILE A 25 -19.14 -21.57 25.91
C ILE A 25 -18.47 -20.39 26.64
N TRP A 26 -17.19 -20.55 27.00
CA TRP A 26 -16.40 -19.51 27.65
C TRP A 26 -15.53 -18.75 26.65
N MET A 27 -14.96 -19.47 25.68
CA MET A 27 -14.05 -18.87 24.70
C MET A 27 -14.76 -17.96 23.70
N LEU A 28 -15.95 -18.33 23.20
CA LEU A 28 -16.65 -17.51 22.21
C LEU A 28 -17.09 -16.17 22.80
N PRO A 29 -17.81 -16.10 23.94
CA PRO A 29 -18.20 -14.80 24.50
C PRO A 29 -17.00 -13.98 24.97
N GLY A 30 -15.98 -14.63 25.55
CA GLY A 30 -14.76 -13.94 26.00
C GLY A 30 -13.97 -13.33 24.84
N GLY A 31 -13.79 -14.09 23.75
CA GLY A 31 -13.14 -13.58 22.54
C GLY A 31 -13.96 -12.47 21.87
N LEU A 32 -15.28 -12.62 21.75
CA LEU A 32 -16.16 -11.59 21.20
C LEU A 32 -16.14 -10.29 22.01
N LEU A 33 -16.05 -10.38 23.34
CA LEU A 33 -15.89 -9.20 24.19
C LEU A 33 -14.57 -8.48 23.90
N ILE A 34 -13.48 -9.23 23.71
CA ILE A 34 -12.19 -8.64 23.34
C ILE A 34 -12.27 -8.01 21.94
N HIS A 35 -12.88 -8.67 20.95
CA HIS A 35 -13.14 -8.09 19.63
C HIS A 35 -13.89 -6.76 19.72
N LEU A 36 -14.92 -6.67 20.56
CA LEU A 36 -15.65 -5.44 20.80
C LEU A 36 -14.74 -4.34 21.36
N LEU A 37 -13.86 -4.66 22.31
CA LEU A 37 -12.90 -3.70 22.86
C LEU A 37 -11.90 -3.21 21.80
N PHE A 38 -11.38 -4.11 20.97
CA PHE A 38 -10.50 -3.75 19.84
C PHE A 38 -11.24 -2.88 18.82
N PHE A 39 -12.49 -3.21 18.49
CA PHE A 39 -13.33 -2.38 17.61
C PHE A 39 -13.54 -0.98 18.17
N ILE A 40 -13.92 -0.85 19.44
CA ILE A 40 -14.12 0.45 20.10
C ILE A 40 -12.81 1.25 20.08
N THR A 41 -11.69 0.61 20.42
CA THR A 41 -10.37 1.25 20.43
C THR A 41 -10.00 1.75 19.03
N GLY A 42 -10.21 0.93 17.99
CA GLY A 42 -9.99 1.32 16.60
C GLY A 42 -10.92 2.45 16.15
N TYR A 43 -12.19 2.41 16.55
CA TYR A 43 -13.15 3.46 16.20
C TYR A 43 -12.72 4.83 16.72
N PHE A 44 -12.13 4.89 17.91
CA PHE A 44 -11.70 6.15 18.50
C PHE A 44 -10.24 6.52 18.21
N ILE A 45 -9.43 5.64 17.59
CA ILE A 45 -8.00 5.90 17.40
C ILE A 45 -7.70 7.12 16.54
N LEU A 46 -8.59 7.45 15.58
CA LEU A 46 -8.48 8.59 14.66
C LEU A 46 -9.40 9.77 15.04
N SER A 47 -9.88 9.83 16.29
CA SER A 47 -10.82 10.87 16.73
C SER A 47 -10.25 12.29 16.66
N TYR A 48 -8.93 12.43 16.61
CA TYR A 48 -8.25 13.72 16.54
C TYR A 48 -7.73 13.94 15.11
N PRO A 49 -8.24 14.93 14.35
CA PRO A 49 -7.85 15.18 12.96
C PRO A 49 -6.34 15.34 12.76
N GLY A 50 -5.62 15.85 13.77
CA GLY A 50 -4.18 16.04 13.68
C GLY A 50 -3.37 14.75 13.53
N GLN A 51 -3.94 13.57 13.79
CA GLN A 51 -3.29 12.29 13.52
C GLN A 51 -3.12 12.03 12.02
N LEU A 52 -3.96 12.61 11.17
CA LEU A 52 -3.90 12.45 9.70
C LEU A 52 -2.76 13.27 9.06
N LYS A 53 -2.18 14.23 9.79
CA LYS A 53 -1.12 15.13 9.27
C LYS A 53 0.19 14.41 8.99
N SER A 54 0.48 13.34 9.72
CA SER A 54 1.52 12.39 9.36
C SER A 54 0.93 11.43 8.34
N TYR A 55 1.67 11.11 7.27
CA TYR A 55 1.27 10.05 6.35
C TYR A 55 0.95 8.76 7.13
N LEU A 56 -0.29 8.27 7.01
CA LEU A 56 -0.78 7.05 7.63
C LEU A 56 -1.18 6.02 6.56
N SER A 57 -0.84 4.77 6.83
CA SER A 57 -1.29 3.58 6.11
C SER A 57 -1.74 2.52 7.13
N ASP A 58 -2.44 1.47 6.69
CA ASP A 58 -2.83 0.37 7.59
C ASP A 58 -1.59 -0.27 8.25
N GLU A 59 -0.46 -0.37 7.53
CA GLU A 59 0.82 -0.84 8.06
C GLU A 59 1.37 0.11 9.13
N THR A 60 1.31 1.41 8.87
CA THR A 60 1.72 2.45 9.83
C THR A 60 0.89 2.36 11.10
N ILE A 61 -0.43 2.15 10.96
CA ILE A 61 -1.33 1.98 12.11
C ILE A 61 -0.99 0.71 12.90
N MET A 62 -0.76 -0.41 12.21
CA MET A 62 -0.41 -1.68 12.85
C MET A 62 0.92 -1.60 13.62
N GLY A 63 1.94 -1.00 13.00
CA GLY A 63 3.31 -0.92 13.51
C GLY A 63 3.51 0.20 14.54
N ASN A 64 3.24 1.44 14.16
CA ASN A 64 3.63 2.62 14.97
C ASN A 64 2.80 2.80 16.23
N TYR A 65 1.54 2.36 16.23
CA TYR A 65 0.69 2.42 17.42
C TYR A 65 0.82 1.18 18.30
N GLY A 66 1.67 0.20 17.92
CA GLY A 66 1.92 -1.01 18.68
C GLY A 66 0.70 -1.95 18.84
N VAL A 67 -0.42 -1.64 18.17
CA VAL A 67 -1.69 -2.37 18.33
C VAL A 67 -1.57 -3.79 17.77
N GLY A 68 -0.80 -3.99 16.70
CA GLY A 68 -0.50 -5.33 16.18
C GLY A 68 0.16 -6.21 17.24
N LEU A 69 1.24 -5.73 17.87
CA LEU A 69 1.94 -6.44 18.93
C LEU A 69 1.06 -6.65 20.17
N PHE A 70 0.31 -5.62 20.59
CA PHE A 70 -0.61 -5.74 21.72
C PHE A 70 -1.67 -6.80 21.47
N SER A 71 -2.26 -6.83 20.26
CA SER A 71 -3.22 -7.86 19.86
C SER A 71 -2.60 -9.27 19.94
N ALA A 72 -1.38 -9.45 19.44
CA ALA A 72 -0.67 -10.73 19.49
C ALA A 72 -0.41 -11.18 20.93
N VAL A 73 0.00 -10.28 21.83
CA VAL A 73 0.20 -10.61 23.26
C VAL A 73 -1.10 -11.06 23.91
N VAL A 74 -2.21 -10.33 23.68
CA VAL A 74 -3.53 -10.71 24.20
C VAL A 74 -3.97 -12.07 23.64
N SER A 75 -3.76 -12.32 22.34
CA SER A 75 -4.02 -13.61 21.69
C SER A 75 -3.25 -14.74 22.36
N ILE A 76 -1.94 -14.58 22.56
CA ILE A 76 -1.08 -15.60 23.19
C ILE A 76 -1.58 -15.92 24.61
N VAL A 77 -1.85 -14.91 25.43
CA VAL A 77 -2.35 -15.11 26.81
C VAL A 77 -3.67 -15.88 26.80
N MET A 78 -4.62 -15.48 25.95
CA MET A 78 -5.93 -16.16 25.85
C MET A 78 -5.80 -17.60 25.35
N ILE A 79 -4.93 -17.84 24.36
CA ILE A 79 -4.64 -19.17 23.82
C ILE A 79 -4.01 -20.06 24.90
N VAL A 80 -3.02 -19.56 25.65
CA VAL A 80 -2.34 -20.32 26.72
C VAL A 80 -3.32 -20.68 27.81
N ILE A 81 -4.14 -19.73 28.29
CA ILE A 81 -5.18 -19.98 29.29
C ILE A 81 -6.13 -21.06 28.79
N TRP A 82 -6.61 -20.94 27.55
CA TRP A 82 -7.52 -21.92 26.96
C TRP A 82 -6.90 -23.31 26.88
N ILE A 83 -5.67 -23.43 26.38
CA ILE A 83 -4.93 -24.69 26.28
C ILE A 83 -4.77 -25.34 27.66
N ILE A 84 -4.40 -24.58 28.69
CA ILE A 84 -4.29 -25.12 30.07
C ILE A 84 -5.62 -25.76 30.52
N TYR A 85 -6.75 -25.08 30.32
CA TYR A 85 -8.07 -25.61 30.70
C TYR A 85 -8.57 -26.73 29.79
N LEU A 86 -8.10 -26.77 28.54
CA LEU A 86 -8.40 -27.81 27.57
C LEU A 86 -7.66 -29.11 27.89
N ILE A 87 -6.36 -29.03 28.23
CA ILE A 87 -5.51 -30.18 28.55
C ILE A 87 -5.94 -30.86 29.85
N LYS A 88 -6.35 -30.08 30.87
CA LYS A 88 -6.83 -30.61 32.16
C LYS A 88 -7.91 -31.69 32.00
N ASN A 89 -8.79 -31.57 31.01
CA ASN A 89 -9.87 -32.51 30.75
C ASN A 89 -9.72 -33.15 29.37
N ASN A 90 -8.77 -34.07 29.22
CA ASN A 90 -8.59 -34.76 27.94
C ASN A 90 -9.57 -35.93 27.75
N ALA A 91 -10.75 -35.66 27.17
CA ALA A 91 -11.72 -36.69 26.81
C ALA A 91 -11.17 -37.76 25.84
N PHE A 92 -10.07 -37.47 25.13
CA PHE A 92 -9.44 -38.46 24.25
C PHE A 92 -8.68 -39.55 25.01
N LYS A 93 -8.24 -39.32 26.25
CA LYS A 93 -7.51 -40.32 27.04
C LYS A 93 -8.41 -41.30 27.81
N ASN A 94 -9.69 -40.99 27.98
CA ASN A 94 -10.60 -41.73 28.87
C ASN A 94 -11.57 -42.68 28.13
N PHE A 95 -11.15 -43.29 27.00
CA PHE A 95 -11.92 -44.28 26.22
C PHE A 95 -13.39 -43.92 25.90
N TYR A 96 -13.74 -42.63 25.83
CA TYR A 96 -15.08 -42.22 25.43
C TYR A 96 -15.40 -42.68 23.99
N PRO A 97 -16.61 -43.19 23.70
CA PRO A 97 -17.01 -43.58 22.36
C PRO A 97 -17.10 -42.34 21.46
N TYR A 98 -16.07 -42.13 20.63
CA TYR A 98 -16.00 -41.06 19.64
C TYR A 98 -16.41 -41.57 18.24
N THR A 99 -17.29 -40.83 17.57
CA THR A 99 -17.53 -40.99 16.13
C THR A 99 -16.54 -40.14 15.34
N GLY A 100 -16.28 -40.48 14.06
CA GLY A 100 -15.43 -39.66 13.18
C GLY A 100 -15.93 -38.22 13.12
N TRP A 101 -17.25 -38.04 13.01
CA TRP A 101 -17.90 -36.73 13.07
C TRP A 101 -17.61 -35.94 14.36
N LYS A 102 -17.66 -36.57 15.55
CA LYS A 102 -17.32 -35.89 16.81
C LYS A 102 -15.85 -35.46 16.85
N LEU A 103 -14.95 -36.21 16.20
CA LEU A 103 -13.54 -35.87 16.11
C LEU A 103 -13.31 -34.69 15.17
N PHE A 104 -13.97 -34.70 14.01
CA PHE A 104 -13.97 -33.57 13.08
C PHE A 104 -14.53 -32.30 13.75
N LEU A 105 -15.66 -32.40 14.48
CA LEU A 105 -16.21 -31.27 15.22
C LEU A 105 -15.23 -30.69 16.25
N ASN A 106 -14.45 -31.54 16.93
CA ASN A 106 -13.42 -31.03 17.86
C ASN A 106 -12.33 -30.24 17.13
N PHE A 107 -11.87 -30.72 15.96
CA PHE A 107 -10.95 -29.96 15.11
C PHE A 107 -11.56 -28.62 14.70
N TRP A 108 -12.82 -28.64 14.24
CA TRP A 108 -13.54 -27.43 13.85
C TRP A 108 -13.68 -26.43 15.00
N TYR A 109 -13.92 -26.91 16.21
CA TYR A 109 -13.96 -26.06 17.41
C TYR A 109 -12.61 -25.43 17.73
N TYR A 110 -11.51 -26.16 17.55
CA TYR A 110 -10.17 -25.60 17.72
C TYR A 110 -9.88 -24.53 16.68
N LEU A 111 -10.24 -24.79 15.43
CA LEU A 111 -10.08 -23.86 14.32
C LEU A 111 -10.82 -22.54 14.60
N ILE A 112 -12.10 -22.61 15.00
CA ILE A 112 -12.89 -21.42 15.35
C ILE A 112 -12.27 -20.66 16.52
N VAL A 113 -11.83 -21.35 17.58
CA VAL A 113 -11.25 -20.67 18.74
C VAL A 113 -9.93 -20.01 18.39
N PHE A 114 -9.03 -20.70 17.67
CA PHE A 114 -7.77 -20.09 17.25
C PHE A 114 -8.01 -18.90 16.34
N PHE A 115 -8.92 -19.01 15.36
CA PHE A 115 -9.26 -17.92 14.47
C PHE A 115 -9.83 -16.72 15.23
N LEU A 116 -10.79 -16.94 16.15
CA LEU A 116 -11.34 -15.90 17.00
C LEU A 116 -10.23 -15.21 17.81
N LEU A 117 -9.34 -15.97 18.44
CA LEU A 117 -8.31 -15.39 19.29
C LEU A 117 -7.18 -14.72 18.51
N SER A 118 -6.89 -15.13 17.28
CA SER A 118 -5.82 -14.53 16.47
C SER A 118 -6.27 -13.30 15.66
N SER A 119 -7.57 -13.06 15.52
CA SER A 119 -8.11 -12.04 14.61
C SER A 119 -8.53 -10.72 15.28
N PHE A 120 -8.08 -10.42 16.50
CA PHE A 120 -8.46 -9.19 17.21
C PHE A 120 -8.12 -7.90 16.45
N TYR A 121 -6.99 -7.88 15.73
CA TYR A 121 -6.60 -6.74 14.90
C TYR A 121 -7.64 -6.42 13.82
N ILE A 122 -8.32 -7.42 13.25
CA ILE A 122 -9.35 -7.20 12.22
C ILE A 122 -10.50 -6.37 12.78
N SER A 123 -10.91 -6.59 14.03
CA SER A 123 -11.94 -5.77 14.67
C SER A 123 -11.48 -4.34 14.92
N PHE A 124 -10.21 -4.16 15.30
CA PHE A 124 -9.62 -2.84 15.41
C PHE A 124 -9.58 -2.11 14.05
N ALA A 125 -9.21 -2.83 12.99
CA ALA A 125 -9.22 -2.30 11.64
C ALA A 125 -10.63 -1.88 11.17
N ALA A 126 -11.61 -2.76 11.38
CA ALA A 126 -13.01 -2.43 11.13
C ALA A 126 -13.45 -1.19 11.91
N GLY A 127 -12.96 -1.00 13.14
CA GLY A 127 -13.21 0.19 13.96
C GLY A 127 -12.80 1.48 13.27
N TYR A 128 -11.51 1.65 12.95
CA TYR A 128 -11.04 2.91 12.35
C TYR A 128 -11.55 3.10 10.92
N LYS A 129 -11.72 2.02 10.13
CA LYS A 129 -12.33 2.13 8.79
C LYS A 129 -13.78 2.60 8.87
N THR A 130 -14.54 2.14 9.87
CA THR A 130 -15.90 2.65 10.14
C THR A 130 -15.88 4.13 10.55
N TYR A 131 -14.89 4.55 11.34
CA TYR A 131 -14.72 5.95 11.71
C TYR A 131 -14.47 6.84 10.49
N ILE A 132 -13.54 6.44 9.61
CA ILE A 132 -13.19 7.16 8.37
C ILE A 132 -14.41 7.26 7.46
N ALA A 133 -15.05 6.14 7.14
CA ALA A 133 -16.22 6.11 6.26
C ALA A 133 -17.37 7.01 6.74
N ARG A 134 -17.47 7.23 8.06
CA ARG A 134 -18.52 8.08 8.65
C ARG A 134 -18.15 9.57 8.72
N HIS A 135 -16.90 9.91 9.04
CA HIS A 135 -16.49 11.30 9.30
C HIS A 135 -15.85 11.98 8.08
N TYR A 136 -15.33 11.18 7.16
CA TYR A 136 -14.67 11.59 5.92
C TYR A 136 -15.24 10.80 4.73
N PRO A 137 -16.51 11.03 4.37
CA PRO A 137 -17.09 10.42 3.17
C PRO A 137 -16.37 10.94 1.91
N GLU A 138 -16.36 10.12 0.85
CA GLU A 138 -15.57 10.35 -0.36
C GLU A 138 -15.89 11.67 -1.06
N ASP A 139 -17.17 11.95 -1.25
CA ASP A 139 -17.69 13.18 -1.85
C ASP A 139 -17.18 14.44 -1.14
N LYS A 140 -17.12 14.39 0.20
CA LYS A 140 -16.57 15.47 1.01
C LYS A 140 -15.05 15.60 0.83
N ILE A 141 -14.32 14.49 0.77
CA ILE A 141 -12.85 14.54 0.57
C ILE A 141 -12.54 15.10 -0.82
N GLU A 142 -13.24 14.65 -1.85
CA GLU A 142 -13.08 15.13 -3.22
C GLU A 142 -13.35 16.63 -3.34
N ASP A 143 -14.46 17.12 -2.76
CA ASP A 143 -14.77 18.56 -2.69
C ASP A 143 -13.66 19.36 -1.96
N GLN A 144 -13.12 18.81 -0.87
CA GLN A 144 -12.05 19.46 -0.12
C GLN A 144 -10.70 19.45 -0.87
N ILE A 145 -10.40 18.41 -1.64
CA ILE A 145 -9.26 18.36 -2.56
C ILE A 145 -9.44 19.39 -3.67
N GLU A 146 -10.63 19.50 -4.26
CA GLU A 146 -10.93 20.49 -5.30
C GLU A 146 -10.72 21.91 -4.79
N LYS A 147 -11.29 22.25 -3.64
CA LYS A 147 -11.08 23.55 -2.98
C LYS A 147 -9.60 23.84 -2.71
N SER A 148 -8.85 22.81 -2.29
CA SER A 148 -7.43 22.95 -2.00
C SER A 148 -6.58 23.15 -3.25
N ASN A 149 -6.87 22.43 -4.33
CA ASN A 149 -6.23 22.63 -5.62
C ASN A 149 -6.63 23.97 -6.25
N LEU A 150 -7.87 24.45 -6.08
CA LEU A 150 -8.23 25.79 -6.56
C LEU A 150 -7.43 26.88 -5.86
N ALA A 151 -7.19 26.74 -4.55
CA ALA A 151 -6.40 27.72 -3.79
C ALA A 151 -4.87 27.62 -4.01
N SER A 152 -4.37 26.52 -4.59
CA SER A 152 -2.92 26.26 -4.67
C SER A 152 -2.15 27.26 -5.52
N ILE A 153 -2.81 27.90 -6.50
CA ILE A 153 -2.27 29.01 -7.28
C ILE A 153 -1.81 30.17 -6.39
N PHE A 154 -2.41 30.36 -5.21
CA PHE A 154 -2.12 31.45 -4.28
C PHE A 154 -1.13 31.10 -3.16
N PHE A 155 -0.54 29.90 -3.20
CA PHE A 155 0.39 29.44 -2.18
C PHE A 155 1.73 30.15 -2.21
N ASN A 156 2.18 30.68 -3.35
CA ASN A 156 3.37 31.51 -3.47
C ASN A 156 4.60 30.92 -2.72
N PHE A 157 4.82 29.60 -2.81
CA PHE A 157 5.92 28.92 -2.11
C PHE A 157 7.25 28.96 -2.87
N SER A 158 7.19 29.05 -4.20
CA SER A 158 8.36 29.02 -5.07
C SER A 158 8.14 29.92 -6.28
N LEU A 159 9.19 30.66 -6.68
CA LEU A 159 9.21 31.44 -7.91
C LEU A 159 8.99 30.58 -9.15
N ASP A 160 9.55 29.36 -9.12
CA ASP A 160 9.52 28.46 -10.26
C ASP A 160 8.09 28.21 -10.71
N HIS A 161 7.12 28.05 -9.80
CA HIS A 161 5.73 27.72 -10.13
C HIS A 161 4.99 28.81 -10.93
N TYR A 162 5.53 30.02 -10.99
CA TYR A 162 4.96 31.18 -11.69
C TYR A 162 5.82 31.62 -12.88
N ASP A 163 6.84 30.83 -13.20
CA ASP A 163 7.72 30.99 -14.34
C ASP A 163 7.03 30.57 -15.66
N LEU A 164 7.46 31.16 -16.77
CA LEU A 164 6.91 30.88 -18.09
C LEU A 164 6.94 29.39 -18.47
N LYS A 165 7.88 28.59 -17.94
CA LYS A 165 7.93 27.13 -18.21
C LYS A 165 6.71 26.35 -17.73
N TYR A 166 5.96 26.87 -16.75
CA TYR A 166 4.73 26.23 -16.26
C TYR A 166 3.48 26.70 -16.98
N LYS A 167 3.57 27.70 -17.87
CA LYS A 167 2.40 28.18 -18.60
C LYS A 167 1.86 27.08 -19.52
N ARG A 168 0.61 26.68 -19.29
CA ARG A 168 -0.12 25.71 -20.12
C ARG A 168 -1.42 26.26 -20.69
N TYR A 169 -1.97 27.35 -20.18
CA TYR A 169 -3.20 27.95 -20.70
C TYR A 169 -2.97 29.46 -20.96
N PRO A 170 -3.70 30.09 -21.91
CA PRO A 170 -4.62 29.51 -22.89
C PRO A 170 -3.91 28.74 -24.02
N SER A 171 -4.67 28.14 -24.92
CA SER A 171 -4.11 27.59 -26.16
C SER A 171 -3.39 28.70 -26.95
N PRO A 172 -2.22 28.46 -27.58
CA PRO A 172 -1.62 27.16 -27.87
C PRO A 172 -0.67 26.58 -26.80
N TYR A 173 -0.49 27.22 -25.64
CA TYR A 173 0.51 26.80 -24.63
C TYR A 173 0.30 25.37 -24.10
N ASP A 174 -0.92 24.84 -24.18
CA ASP A 174 -1.31 23.49 -23.73
C ASP A 174 -0.80 22.38 -24.65
N THR A 175 -0.32 22.74 -25.85
CA THR A 175 0.06 21.79 -26.91
C THR A 175 1.53 21.84 -27.29
N LEU A 176 2.31 22.73 -26.66
CA LEU A 176 3.69 23.02 -27.04
C LEU A 176 4.69 22.45 -26.04
N TYR A 177 5.83 22.00 -26.55
CA TYR A 177 7.03 21.72 -25.76
C TYR A 177 7.80 23.01 -25.50
N ILE A 178 8.29 23.18 -24.27
CA ILE A 178 9.09 24.36 -23.88
C ILE A 178 10.53 23.92 -23.64
N GLU A 179 11.47 24.45 -24.42
CA GLU A 179 12.90 24.31 -24.17
C GLU A 179 13.37 25.41 -23.22
N THR A 180 14.05 25.02 -22.14
CA THR A 180 14.58 25.94 -21.12
C THR A 180 16.09 25.79 -20.93
N ASN A 181 16.72 24.77 -21.53
CA ASN A 181 18.16 24.58 -21.47
C ASN A 181 18.84 25.59 -22.43
N PRO A 182 19.66 26.53 -21.93
CA PRO A 182 20.31 27.54 -22.77
C PRO A 182 21.14 26.94 -23.91
N ALA A 183 21.74 25.75 -23.70
CA ALA A 183 22.53 25.07 -24.73
C ALA A 183 21.70 24.48 -25.88
N SER A 184 20.39 24.32 -25.67
CA SER A 184 19.45 23.74 -26.66
C SER A 184 18.54 24.78 -27.32
N VAL A 185 18.55 26.03 -26.85
CA VAL A 185 17.80 27.13 -27.47
C VAL A 185 18.53 27.61 -28.72
N ASN A 186 17.86 27.59 -29.87
CA ASN A 186 18.38 28.13 -31.11
C ASN A 186 18.03 29.62 -31.22
N THR A 187 19.00 30.48 -30.94
CA THR A 187 18.85 31.95 -30.97
C THR A 187 18.67 32.53 -32.38
N SER A 188 18.88 31.74 -33.44
CA SER A 188 18.55 32.14 -34.83
C SER A 188 17.06 31.96 -35.17
N GLN A 189 16.30 31.30 -34.31
CA GLN A 189 14.85 31.10 -34.42
C GLN A 189 14.13 31.93 -33.36
N PRO A 190 12.79 32.15 -33.46
CA PRO A 190 12.05 32.84 -32.40
C PRO A 190 12.28 32.21 -31.02
N TYR A 191 12.64 33.04 -30.04
CA TYR A 191 12.79 32.66 -28.63
C TYR A 191 12.33 33.83 -27.75
N TYR A 192 12.06 33.53 -26.48
CA TYR A 192 11.51 34.47 -25.50
C TYR A 192 12.46 34.61 -24.34
N ARG A 193 12.65 35.83 -23.86
CA ARG A 193 13.44 36.10 -22.65
C ARG A 193 12.51 36.50 -21.53
N PHE A 194 12.56 35.77 -20.42
CA PHE A 194 11.78 36.03 -19.22
C PHE A 194 12.71 35.92 -18.01
N LYS A 195 12.82 37.00 -17.22
CA LYS A 195 13.72 37.10 -16.06
C LYS A 195 15.18 36.69 -16.36
N GLY A 196 15.63 36.96 -17.58
CA GLY A 196 16.97 36.63 -18.05
C GLY A 196 17.21 35.16 -18.41
N LYS A 197 16.16 34.33 -18.44
CA LYS A 197 16.17 32.96 -18.97
C LYS A 197 15.59 32.95 -20.39
N ASP A 198 16.14 32.11 -21.25
CA ASP A 198 15.70 31.97 -22.64
C ASP A 198 14.79 30.73 -22.78
N TYR A 199 13.65 30.93 -23.43
CA TYR A 199 12.61 29.93 -23.65
C TYR A 199 12.30 29.79 -25.13
N GLN A 200 12.15 28.56 -25.61
CA GLN A 200 11.76 28.31 -26.98
C GLN A 200 10.63 27.28 -27.08
N PHE A 201 9.57 27.64 -27.78
CA PHE A 201 8.37 26.81 -27.90
C PHE A 201 8.40 26.00 -29.18
N TYR A 202 8.15 24.70 -29.06
CA TYR A 202 8.10 23.77 -30.17
C TYR A 202 6.74 23.10 -30.26
N SER A 203 6.23 22.96 -31.48
CA SER A 203 5.19 21.98 -31.75
C SER A 203 5.75 20.57 -31.61
N ILE A 204 4.90 19.63 -31.22
CA ILE A 204 5.31 18.26 -30.91
C ILE A 204 5.05 17.35 -32.12
N GLY A 205 6.08 16.63 -32.54
CA GLY A 205 5.96 15.50 -33.45
C GLY A 205 5.76 14.21 -32.66
N ARG A 206 5.01 13.26 -33.23
CA ARG A 206 4.69 11.97 -32.60
C ARG A 206 4.95 10.86 -33.59
N ASP A 207 5.72 9.87 -33.16
CA ASP A 207 5.90 8.62 -33.89
C ASP A 207 5.57 7.45 -32.98
N THR A 208 4.83 6.47 -33.49
CA THR A 208 4.42 5.28 -32.73
C THR A 208 5.14 4.06 -33.30
N PHE A 209 5.81 3.32 -32.44
CA PHE A 209 6.59 2.15 -32.81
C PHE A 209 6.10 0.91 -32.07
N ASN A 210 6.21 -0.23 -32.73
CA ASN A 210 6.08 -1.51 -32.05
C ASN A 210 7.38 -1.78 -31.27
N ARG A 211 7.26 -2.15 -29.99
CA ARG A 211 8.37 -2.42 -29.05
C ARG A 211 9.33 -3.50 -29.55
N GLU A 212 8.87 -4.37 -30.43
CA GLU A 212 9.67 -5.46 -30.99
C GLU A 212 10.67 -4.99 -32.05
N ASN A 213 10.54 -3.76 -32.55
CA ASN A 213 11.41 -3.22 -33.58
C ASN A 213 12.53 -2.33 -32.97
N TYR A 214 13.48 -2.99 -32.31
CA TYR A 214 14.54 -2.35 -31.52
C TYR A 214 15.44 -1.40 -32.33
N ASP A 215 15.73 -1.73 -33.59
CA ASP A 215 16.57 -0.91 -34.47
C ASP A 215 15.89 0.43 -34.81
N SER A 216 14.57 0.41 -35.02
CA SER A 216 13.79 1.63 -35.28
C SER A 216 13.68 2.52 -34.04
N ILE A 217 13.62 1.90 -32.86
CA ILE A 217 13.54 2.59 -31.57
C ILE A 217 14.85 3.34 -31.25
N ASN A 218 16.02 2.72 -31.47
CA ASN A 218 17.30 3.39 -31.20
C ASN A 218 17.54 4.63 -32.07
N ALA A 219 17.03 4.62 -33.31
CA ALA A 219 17.16 5.75 -34.22
C ALA A 219 16.31 6.97 -33.77
N ILE A 220 15.10 6.73 -33.23
CA ILE A 220 14.19 7.80 -32.80
C ILE A 220 14.48 8.27 -31.36
N SER A 221 14.92 7.37 -30.47
CA SER A 221 15.15 7.69 -29.06
C SER A 221 16.18 8.81 -28.88
N SER A 222 17.20 8.84 -29.73
CA SER A 222 18.22 9.89 -29.79
C SER A 222 17.69 11.29 -30.17
N LYS A 223 16.51 11.36 -30.81
CA LYS A 223 15.85 12.60 -31.26
C LYS A 223 14.63 12.97 -30.42
N SER A 224 14.08 12.00 -29.71
CA SER A 224 12.94 12.21 -28.81
C SER A 224 13.38 12.92 -27.54
N PHE A 225 12.49 13.75 -27.00
CA PHE A 225 12.66 14.31 -25.68
C PHE A 225 11.92 13.48 -24.61
N THR A 226 10.91 12.69 -25.00
CA THR A 226 10.23 11.73 -24.12
C THR A 226 9.51 10.62 -24.90
N ASN A 227 9.05 9.61 -24.19
CA ASN A 227 8.31 8.46 -24.69
C ASN A 227 7.30 7.95 -23.65
N TYR A 228 6.22 7.32 -24.11
CA TYR A 228 5.24 6.65 -23.25
C TYR A 228 4.62 5.42 -23.92
N TYR A 229 4.09 4.50 -23.13
CA TYR A 229 3.44 3.30 -23.62
C TYR A 229 1.98 3.59 -23.98
N LEU A 230 1.60 3.29 -25.23
CA LEU A 230 0.20 3.33 -25.65
C LEU A 230 -0.52 2.04 -25.24
N ASN A 231 0.19 0.91 -25.28
CA ASN A 231 -0.26 -0.41 -24.83
C ASN A 231 0.95 -1.36 -24.72
N ASP A 232 0.69 -2.65 -24.45
CA ASP A 232 1.72 -3.69 -24.29
C ASP A 232 2.56 -3.98 -25.54
N SER A 233 2.27 -3.38 -26.69
CA SER A 233 3.06 -3.60 -27.91
C SER A 233 3.56 -2.29 -28.52
N MET A 234 2.97 -1.16 -28.16
CA MET A 234 3.20 0.11 -28.83
C MET A 234 3.75 1.17 -27.88
N GLU A 235 4.80 1.84 -28.33
CA GLU A 235 5.43 2.96 -27.64
C GLU A 235 5.41 4.22 -28.52
N VAL A 236 5.06 5.36 -27.92
CA VAL A 236 4.97 6.66 -28.58
C VAL A 236 6.18 7.48 -28.20
N TYR A 237 6.92 7.98 -29.19
CA TYR A 237 8.06 8.88 -29.03
C TYR A 237 7.68 10.30 -29.44
N LEU A 238 7.97 11.26 -28.57
CA LEU A 238 7.69 12.67 -28.78
C LEU A 238 8.98 13.44 -29.06
N TRP A 239 8.97 14.26 -30.11
CA TRP A 239 10.14 15.01 -30.56
C TRP A 239 9.77 16.44 -30.96
N LYS A 240 10.77 17.33 -30.98
CA LYS A 240 10.59 18.75 -31.29
C LYS A 240 10.42 18.93 -32.81
N LYS A 241 9.23 19.32 -33.27
CA LYS A 241 8.92 19.41 -34.71
C LYS A 241 9.38 20.70 -35.36
N GLN A 242 8.82 21.83 -34.91
CA GLN A 242 9.18 23.16 -35.41
C GLN A 242 8.92 24.20 -34.33
N VAL A 243 9.73 25.26 -34.34
CA VAL A 243 9.57 26.41 -33.44
C VAL A 243 8.27 27.12 -33.78
N VAL A 244 7.45 27.39 -32.76
CA VAL A 244 6.17 28.09 -32.89
C VAL A 244 6.35 29.52 -32.41
N PRO A 245 6.21 30.53 -33.29
CA PRO A 245 6.21 31.93 -32.86
C PRO A 245 4.90 32.24 -32.14
N LEU A 246 5.01 32.60 -30.88
CA LEU A 246 3.97 33.19 -30.03
C LEU A 246 4.08 34.72 -30.00
N ALA A 247 3.00 35.40 -29.61
CA ALA A 247 3.05 36.84 -29.35
C ALA A 247 4.19 37.16 -28.37
N GLN A 248 4.92 38.27 -28.60
CA GLN A 248 5.99 38.67 -27.70
C GLN A 248 5.45 38.83 -26.28
N TYR A 249 5.92 37.96 -25.39
CA TYR A 249 5.74 38.10 -23.97
C TYR A 249 6.75 39.16 -23.51
N PRO A 250 6.33 40.29 -22.92
CA PRO A 250 7.30 41.21 -22.32
C PRO A 250 8.07 40.47 -21.21
N ASP A 251 9.22 41.00 -20.80
CA ASP A 251 9.89 40.59 -19.54
C ASP A 251 9.03 41.04 -18.35
N THR A 252 7.88 40.39 -18.23
CA THR A 252 6.84 40.61 -17.24
C THR A 252 7.24 39.90 -15.96
N ALA A 253 6.63 40.29 -14.86
CA ALA A 253 6.88 39.65 -13.59
C ALA A 253 6.40 38.18 -13.57
N TYR A 254 6.81 37.46 -12.52
CA TYR A 254 6.21 36.17 -12.19
C TYR A 254 4.70 36.36 -12.04
N SER A 255 3.91 35.46 -12.62
CA SER A 255 2.47 35.67 -12.76
C SER A 255 1.66 34.43 -12.41
N TYR A 256 0.51 34.68 -11.78
CA TYR A 256 -0.52 33.66 -11.53
C TYR A 256 -0.98 32.99 -12.83
N LEU A 257 -0.96 33.68 -13.97
CA LEU A 257 -1.34 33.15 -15.28
C LEU A 257 -0.36 32.10 -15.85
N ASN A 258 0.78 31.89 -15.19
CA ASN A 258 1.75 30.86 -15.57
C ASN A 258 1.62 29.60 -14.70
N TYR A 259 0.79 29.61 -13.66
CA TYR A 259 0.67 28.49 -12.72
C TYR A 259 -0.06 27.31 -13.35
N SER A 260 0.49 26.10 -13.22
CA SER A 260 -0.14 24.86 -13.69
C SER A 260 0.33 23.65 -12.88
N LEU A 261 -0.08 23.56 -11.61
CA LEU A 261 0.30 22.47 -10.69
C LEU A 261 -0.88 22.02 -9.82
N LEU A 262 -1.03 20.71 -9.61
CA LEU A 262 -2.05 20.11 -8.75
C LEU A 262 -1.38 19.40 -7.56
N PRO A 263 -1.14 20.11 -6.45
CA PRO A 263 -0.41 19.53 -5.32
C PRO A 263 -1.22 18.53 -4.49
N PHE A 264 -2.56 18.50 -4.60
CA PHE A 264 -3.40 17.66 -3.75
C PHE A 264 -4.07 16.48 -4.45
N SER A 265 -4.02 15.31 -3.82
CA SER A 265 -4.65 14.07 -4.26
C SER A 265 -4.94 13.12 -3.08
N SER A 266 -5.91 12.22 -3.25
CA SER A 266 -6.28 11.22 -2.23
C SER A 266 -5.43 9.93 -2.27
N GLY A 267 -4.73 9.64 -3.38
CA GLY A 267 -3.98 8.39 -3.57
C GLY A 267 -2.45 8.52 -3.48
N ASN A 268 -1.76 7.38 -3.45
CA ASN A 268 -0.29 7.25 -3.55
C ASN A 268 0.30 7.71 -4.89
N GLY A 269 -0.53 8.24 -5.80
CA GLY A 269 -0.06 8.94 -6.97
C GLY A 269 0.76 10.15 -6.52
N TYR A 270 2.08 10.05 -6.70
CA TYR A 270 2.97 11.20 -6.80
C TYR A 270 2.52 12.04 -8.00
N TYR A 271 1.42 12.79 -7.88
CA TYR A 271 1.12 13.92 -8.74
C TYR A 271 2.00 15.13 -8.35
N TYR A 272 3.21 14.89 -7.85
CA TYR A 272 4.31 15.78 -8.20
C TYR A 272 4.62 15.52 -9.67
N SER A 273 3.83 16.14 -10.54
CA SER A 273 4.23 16.37 -11.92
C SER A 273 5.33 17.46 -11.92
N SER A 274 6.39 17.27 -11.11
CA SER A 274 7.56 18.15 -11.07
C SER A 274 8.43 17.93 -12.31
N TYR A 275 8.24 16.82 -13.02
CA TYR A 275 8.89 16.56 -14.29
C TYR A 275 8.03 17.05 -15.47
N PRO A 276 8.53 18.03 -16.26
CA PRO A 276 7.86 18.51 -17.47
C PRO A 276 7.66 17.45 -18.55
N TYR A 277 8.17 16.22 -18.36
CA TYR A 277 8.36 15.25 -19.42
C TYR A 277 7.19 14.28 -19.60
N SER A 278 6.40 13.95 -18.57
CA SER A 278 5.27 13.01 -18.68
C SER A 278 3.92 13.65 -19.07
N GLN A 279 3.91 14.94 -19.46
CA GLN A 279 2.70 15.81 -19.44
C GLN A 279 2.19 16.27 -20.81
N TYR A 280 2.62 15.65 -21.91
CA TYR A 280 2.27 16.10 -23.27
C TYR A 280 0.99 15.47 -23.85
N GLU A 281 0.34 14.60 -23.08
CA GLU A 281 -1.12 14.56 -23.06
C GLU A 281 -1.55 15.54 -21.97
N THR A 282 -2.24 16.61 -22.36
CA THR A 282 -2.78 17.57 -21.40
C THR A 282 -3.73 16.79 -20.50
N ASP A 283 -3.34 16.54 -19.23
CA ASP A 283 -4.24 15.96 -18.25
C ASP A 283 -5.51 16.83 -18.25
N GLN A 284 -6.63 16.24 -18.68
CA GLN A 284 -7.90 16.95 -18.81
C GLN A 284 -8.28 17.61 -17.47
N HIS A 285 -7.86 17.01 -16.33
CA HIS A 285 -8.01 17.62 -15.02
C HIS A 285 -7.15 18.88 -14.89
N LEU A 286 -5.84 18.82 -15.14
CA LEU A 286 -4.95 19.99 -15.05
C LEU A 286 -5.39 21.12 -15.99
N LYS A 287 -5.85 20.78 -17.20
CA LYS A 287 -6.44 21.75 -18.13
C LYS A 287 -7.65 22.46 -17.54
N THR A 288 -8.58 21.68 -16.97
CA THR A 288 -9.80 22.21 -16.34
C THR A 288 -9.45 23.15 -15.18
N TYR A 289 -8.46 22.83 -14.35
CA TYR A 289 -8.00 23.73 -13.28
C TYR A 289 -7.31 24.98 -13.83
N SER A 290 -6.49 24.85 -14.88
CA SER A 290 -5.82 25.98 -15.53
C SER A 290 -6.82 26.98 -16.10
N GLU A 291 -7.91 26.49 -16.69
CA GLU A 291 -9.06 27.29 -17.15
C GLU A 291 -9.75 28.01 -15.98
N LYS A 292 -10.07 27.27 -14.90
CA LYS A 292 -10.68 27.84 -13.68
C LYS A 292 -9.80 28.94 -13.08
N TRP A 293 -8.50 28.70 -12.92
CA TRP A 293 -7.54 29.68 -12.40
C TRP A 293 -7.47 30.94 -13.27
N HIS A 294 -7.39 30.80 -14.60
CA HIS A 294 -7.37 31.96 -15.50
C HIS A 294 -8.66 32.77 -15.40
N SER A 295 -9.81 32.12 -15.25
CA SER A 295 -11.09 32.82 -15.09
C SER A 295 -11.16 33.71 -13.84
N LEU A 296 -10.33 33.45 -12.81
CA LEU A 296 -10.25 34.31 -11.63
C LEU A 296 -9.63 35.68 -11.92
N PHE A 297 -8.90 35.83 -13.03
CA PHE A 297 -8.15 37.02 -13.39
C PHE A 297 -8.67 37.76 -14.64
N ASP A 298 -9.67 37.23 -15.36
CA ASP A 298 -10.19 37.82 -16.62
C ASP A 298 -11.73 38.01 -16.66
N PRO A 299 -12.26 39.18 -16.22
CA PRO A 299 -11.61 40.18 -15.38
C PRO A 299 -11.43 39.67 -13.94
N VAL A 300 -10.62 40.34 -13.14
CA VAL A 300 -10.29 39.91 -11.76
C VAL A 300 -11.56 39.76 -10.90
N GLN A 301 -11.86 38.52 -10.51
CA GLN A 301 -13.04 38.15 -9.74
C GLN A 301 -12.74 38.16 -8.25
N LYS A 302 -12.57 39.35 -7.65
CA LYS A 302 -12.15 39.51 -6.24
C LYS A 302 -13.01 38.71 -5.24
N ASN A 303 -14.32 38.67 -5.44
CA ASN A 303 -15.24 37.91 -4.59
C ASN A 303 -15.03 36.39 -4.70
N GLU A 304 -14.72 35.88 -5.90
CA GLU A 304 -14.43 34.45 -6.10
C GLU A 304 -13.05 34.09 -5.53
N ILE A 305 -12.06 34.96 -5.66
CA ILE A 305 -10.75 34.78 -5.02
C ILE A 305 -10.93 34.73 -3.49
N GLU A 306 -11.67 35.68 -2.90
CA GLU A 306 -12.00 35.67 -1.47
C GLU A 306 -12.66 34.35 -1.04
N LYS A 307 -13.63 33.87 -1.81
CA LYS A 307 -14.29 32.59 -1.56
C LYS A 307 -13.33 31.41 -1.62
N VAL A 308 -12.46 31.32 -2.64
CA VAL A 308 -11.46 30.25 -2.79
C VAL A 308 -10.52 30.22 -1.58
N LEU A 309 -10.02 31.37 -1.14
CA LEU A 309 -9.14 31.46 0.02
C LEU A 309 -9.87 31.10 1.32
N GLN A 310 -11.12 31.55 1.48
CA GLN A 310 -11.96 31.24 2.63
C GLN A 310 -12.25 29.74 2.73
N ASP A 311 -12.63 29.12 1.61
CA ASP A 311 -12.91 27.69 1.51
C ASP A 311 -11.66 26.88 1.88
N PHE A 312 -10.48 27.27 1.40
CA PHE A 312 -9.23 26.63 1.79
C PHE A 312 -8.93 26.75 3.28
N LEU A 313 -9.06 27.95 3.87
CA LEU A 313 -8.84 28.13 5.32
C LEU A 313 -9.83 27.30 6.15
N ALA A 314 -11.06 27.09 5.66
CA ALA A 314 -12.02 26.18 6.27
C ALA A 314 -11.57 24.71 6.19
N VAL A 315 -10.98 24.28 5.07
CA VAL A 315 -10.34 22.97 4.93
C VAL A 315 -9.18 22.83 5.91
N CYS A 316 -8.26 23.79 5.97
CA CYS A 316 -7.16 23.78 6.94
C CYS A 316 -7.68 23.61 8.37
N LYS A 317 -8.73 24.35 8.75
CA LYS A 317 -9.34 24.23 10.08
C LYS A 317 -9.95 22.83 10.32
N ALA A 318 -10.60 22.23 9.31
CA ALA A 318 -11.21 20.92 9.42
C ALA A 318 -10.19 19.79 9.67
N TYR A 319 -8.98 19.95 9.13
CA TYR A 319 -7.86 19.01 9.30
C TYR A 319 -6.82 19.47 10.34
N ASP A 320 -7.13 20.55 11.07
CA ASP A 320 -6.25 21.17 12.07
C ASP A 320 -4.88 21.60 11.50
N ILE A 321 -4.80 21.90 10.21
CA ILE A 321 -3.55 22.26 9.52
C ILE A 321 -2.98 23.58 10.08
N PRO A 322 -1.71 23.60 10.53
CA PRO A 322 -1.09 24.80 11.05
C PRO A 322 -0.98 25.91 9.98
N THR A 323 -1.50 27.09 10.29
CA THR A 323 -1.29 28.31 9.51
C THR A 323 -1.48 29.54 10.41
N ASN A 324 -0.75 30.62 10.11
CA ASN A 324 -0.94 31.93 10.73
C ASN A 324 -1.62 32.96 9.79
N LEU A 325 -2.14 32.50 8.64
CA LEU A 325 -2.87 33.35 7.70
C LEU A 325 -4.33 33.55 8.14
N THR A 326 -4.78 34.79 8.08
CA THR A 326 -6.19 35.14 8.06
C THR A 326 -6.63 35.46 6.62
N LEU A 327 -7.93 35.35 6.34
CA LEU A 327 -8.49 35.66 5.02
C LEU A 327 -8.06 37.04 4.52
N LYS A 328 -8.18 38.07 5.38
CA LYS A 328 -7.77 39.44 5.05
C LYS A 328 -6.27 39.52 4.70
N GLN A 329 -5.42 38.94 5.56
CA GLN A 329 -3.97 38.97 5.32
C GLN A 329 -3.61 38.27 4.02
N TRP A 330 -4.24 37.14 3.71
CA TRP A 330 -3.94 36.41 2.48
C TRP A 330 -4.45 37.15 1.24
N LEU A 331 -5.64 37.76 1.30
CA LEU A 331 -6.16 38.61 0.24
C LEU A 331 -5.26 39.81 -0.04
N ASP A 332 -4.76 40.48 1.01
CA ASP A 332 -3.83 41.61 0.88
C ASP A 332 -2.51 41.20 0.19
N LEU A 333 -2.09 39.92 0.33
CA LEU A 333 -0.91 39.39 -0.37
C LEU A 333 -1.18 39.02 -1.83
N VAL A 334 -2.40 38.59 -2.16
CA VAL A 334 -2.79 38.13 -3.50
C VAL A 334 -3.21 39.30 -4.39
N LEU A 335 -4.04 40.21 -3.88
CA LEU A 335 -4.63 41.32 -4.62
C LEU A 335 -3.79 42.60 -4.47
N GLN A 336 -2.59 42.58 -5.04
CA GLN A 336 -1.65 43.71 -4.99
C GLN A 336 -1.89 44.74 -6.11
N HIS A 337 -0.98 45.69 -6.26
CA HIS A 337 -1.07 46.79 -7.24
C HIS A 337 -1.26 46.33 -8.69
N ASN A 338 -0.76 45.13 -9.03
CA ASN A 338 -0.97 44.43 -10.29
C ASN A 338 -1.64 43.09 -10.00
N ASP A 339 -2.94 42.98 -10.26
CA ASP A 339 -3.79 41.87 -9.83
C ASP A 339 -3.39 40.49 -10.38
N THR A 340 -2.38 40.39 -11.26
CA THR A 340 -1.91 39.12 -11.88
C THR A 340 -0.46 38.76 -11.55
N GLU A 341 0.27 39.65 -10.87
CA GLU A 341 1.68 39.50 -10.54
C GLU A 341 1.88 38.90 -9.15
N VAL A 342 2.88 38.03 -9.03
CA VAL A 342 3.27 37.40 -7.76
C VAL A 342 4.44 38.15 -7.16
N ASP A 343 4.16 39.00 -6.17
CA ASP A 343 5.17 39.88 -5.54
C ASP A 343 5.37 39.58 -4.05
N SER A 344 4.65 38.62 -3.46
CA SER A 344 4.85 38.21 -2.07
C SER A 344 4.76 36.71 -1.90
N PHE A 345 5.65 36.17 -1.07
CA PHE A 345 5.82 34.74 -0.88
C PHE A 345 5.57 34.34 0.57
N ILE A 346 5.06 33.13 0.77
CA ILE A 346 4.80 32.58 2.11
C ILE A 346 5.59 31.27 2.26
N TYR A 347 5.77 30.82 3.49
CA TYR A 347 6.49 29.57 3.75
C TYR A 347 5.57 28.36 3.60
N ASN A 348 6.06 27.32 2.92
CA ASN A 348 5.55 25.96 3.12
C ASN A 348 6.21 25.41 4.39
N ALA A 349 5.49 25.43 5.50
CA ALA A 349 6.07 25.05 6.80
C ALA A 349 6.11 23.53 6.94
N ASP A 350 7.25 22.89 6.64
CA ASP A 350 7.51 21.53 7.13
C ASP A 350 8.11 21.61 8.54
N LEU A 351 7.25 21.70 9.55
CA LEU A 351 7.66 21.88 10.94
C LEU A 351 8.44 20.67 11.53
N ARG A 352 8.63 19.59 10.76
CA ARG A 352 9.45 18.43 11.17
C ARG A 352 10.95 18.73 11.20
N TYR A 353 11.41 19.74 10.47
CA TYR A 353 12.82 20.15 10.42
C TYR A 353 13.13 21.41 11.22
N GLY A 354 12.17 21.88 12.02
CA GLY A 354 12.21 23.20 12.61
C GLY A 354 11.95 24.28 11.56
N VAL A 355 11.37 25.39 12.00
CA VAL A 355 11.52 26.62 11.25
C VAL A 355 13.02 26.94 11.23
N PRO A 356 13.66 27.32 10.10
CA PRO A 356 15.08 27.67 10.11
C PRO A 356 15.36 28.59 11.30
N GLU A 357 16.35 28.24 12.14
CA GLU A 357 16.77 29.07 13.27
C GLU A 357 16.93 30.52 12.77
N GLY A 358 16.09 31.41 13.29
CA GLY A 358 15.98 32.80 12.83
C GLY A 358 14.55 33.33 12.66
N VAL A 359 13.52 32.48 12.57
CA VAL A 359 12.13 32.99 12.45
C VAL A 359 11.54 33.44 13.79
N THR A 360 12.06 32.96 14.92
CA THR A 360 11.72 33.48 16.25
C THR A 360 12.59 34.67 16.68
N ASP A 361 13.84 34.76 16.21
CA ASP A 361 14.77 35.84 16.61
C ASP A 361 14.65 37.13 15.79
N LEU A 362 13.92 37.12 14.67
CA LEU A 362 13.55 38.34 13.95
C LEU A 362 12.35 39.09 14.56
N MET A 363 11.76 38.61 15.66
CA MET A 363 10.71 39.33 16.39
C MET A 363 11.24 40.30 17.45
N VAL A 364 12.56 40.44 17.61
CA VAL A 364 13.18 41.48 18.46
C VAL A 364 14.29 42.17 17.69
N THR A 365 13.91 43.11 16.82
CA THR A 365 14.62 44.37 16.48
C THR A 365 13.97 44.94 15.21
N VAL A 366 12.69 45.30 15.33
CA VAL A 366 12.19 46.42 14.51
C VAL A 366 12.73 47.66 15.20
N ASP A 367 13.94 48.08 14.83
CA ASP A 367 14.32 49.47 14.98
C ASP A 367 14.73 50.03 13.63
N ALA A 368 14.00 51.07 13.27
CA ALA A 368 14.10 51.79 12.02
C ALA A 368 15.48 52.48 11.92
N ALA A 369 16.39 51.95 11.08
CA ALA A 369 17.51 52.73 10.53
C ALA A 369 18.42 51.98 9.52
N ALA A 370 18.42 50.65 9.43
CA ALA A 370 19.52 49.93 8.75
C ALA A 370 19.30 49.56 7.27
N GLY A 371 18.31 50.15 6.58
CA GLY A 371 17.98 49.79 5.19
C GLY A 371 18.88 50.38 4.10
N GLN A 372 19.69 51.40 4.42
CA GLN A 372 20.47 52.13 3.40
C GLN A 372 21.95 51.74 3.36
N ALA A 373 22.53 51.29 4.47
CA ALA A 373 23.96 50.97 4.55
C ALA A 373 24.35 49.61 3.94
N ALA A 374 23.40 48.68 3.81
CA ALA A 374 23.61 47.38 3.17
C ALA A 374 23.60 47.46 1.63
N ILE A 375 22.95 48.49 1.07
CA ILE A 375 22.86 48.72 -0.38
C ILE A 375 24.18 49.32 -0.90
N ASP A 376 24.84 50.15 -0.09
CA ASP A 376 26.06 50.86 -0.50
C ASP A 376 27.32 49.99 -0.38
N ALA A 377 27.30 48.93 0.43
CA ALA A 377 28.43 47.99 0.58
C ALA A 377 28.46 46.87 -0.49
N ALA A 378 27.38 46.68 -1.25
CA ALA A 378 27.26 45.62 -2.25
C ALA A 378 27.80 46.01 -3.65
N ASN A 379 28.25 47.25 -3.84
CA ASN A 379 28.67 47.77 -5.16
C ASN A 379 30.19 47.76 -5.40
N ALA A 380 30.96 46.99 -4.63
CA ALA A 380 32.39 46.87 -4.85
C ALA A 380 32.89 45.44 -4.57
N ASP A 381 32.55 44.48 -5.43
CA ASP A 381 33.53 43.63 -6.13
C ASP A 381 32.85 42.49 -6.90
N SER A 382 33.40 42.19 -8.08
CA SER A 382 33.16 41.01 -8.94
C SER A 382 31.82 40.89 -9.70
N ILE A 383 31.96 40.95 -11.02
CA ILE A 383 30.99 40.52 -12.03
C ILE A 383 30.79 39.00 -11.88
N SER A 384 29.72 38.57 -11.22
CA SER A 384 29.24 37.17 -11.22
C SER A 384 27.84 37.02 -10.61
N THR A 385 26.85 37.83 -11.00
CA THR A 385 25.45 37.49 -10.67
C THR A 385 24.98 36.34 -11.55
N THR A 386 24.94 35.12 -11.02
CA THR A 386 24.23 34.02 -11.66
C THR A 386 22.71 34.31 -11.63
N ILE A 387 21.93 33.84 -12.62
CA ILE A 387 20.45 33.98 -12.63
C ILE A 387 19.86 33.47 -11.30
N ALA A 388 20.37 32.35 -10.81
CA ALA A 388 19.97 31.74 -9.54
C ALA A 388 20.13 32.68 -8.34
N GLU A 389 21.21 33.47 -8.29
CA GLU A 389 21.45 34.42 -7.19
C GLU A 389 20.49 35.61 -7.23
N ARG A 390 20.13 36.08 -8.43
CA ARG A 390 19.09 37.11 -8.60
C ARG A 390 17.72 36.60 -8.16
N GLU A 391 17.35 35.38 -8.52
CA GLU A 391 16.09 34.75 -8.09
C GLU A 391 16.05 34.53 -6.59
N LYS A 392 17.17 34.08 -6.00
CA LYS A 392 17.31 33.95 -4.55
C LYS A 392 17.10 35.29 -3.83
N ASN A 393 17.76 36.35 -4.28
CA ASN A 393 17.62 37.69 -3.69
C ASN A 393 16.20 38.26 -3.90
N TYR A 394 15.60 38.00 -5.07
CA TYR A 394 14.21 38.38 -5.36
C TYR A 394 13.23 37.71 -4.40
N LEU A 395 13.37 36.39 -4.19
CA LEU A 395 12.55 35.64 -3.24
C LEU A 395 12.77 36.15 -1.81
N GLN A 396 14.02 36.23 -1.35
CA GLN A 396 14.37 36.64 0.02
C GLN A 396 13.83 38.03 0.39
N SER A 397 13.88 38.99 -0.54
CA SER A 397 13.35 40.35 -0.31
C SER A 397 11.81 40.43 -0.25
N ARG A 398 11.10 39.39 -0.69
CA ARG A 398 9.63 39.33 -0.79
C ARG A 398 9.00 38.20 0.04
N MET A 399 9.82 37.46 0.79
CA MET A 399 9.32 36.46 1.74
C MET A 399 8.62 37.17 2.90
N THR A 400 7.40 36.77 3.16
CA THR A 400 6.62 37.21 4.31
C THR A 400 6.77 36.23 5.46
N ARG A 401 6.33 36.62 6.67
CA ARG A 401 6.29 35.73 7.85
C ARG A 401 5.13 34.75 7.88
N TYR A 402 4.30 34.73 6.83
CA TYR A 402 3.12 33.87 6.79
C TYR A 402 3.47 32.47 6.32
N TYR A 403 2.69 31.47 6.74
CA TYR A 403 2.93 30.08 6.37
C TYR A 403 1.67 29.23 6.30
N ILE A 404 1.76 28.15 5.52
CA ILE A 404 0.80 27.05 5.45
C ILE A 404 1.61 25.75 5.40
N ASP A 405 1.17 24.71 6.12
CA ASP A 405 1.76 23.36 6.01
C ASP A 405 1.04 22.55 4.91
N GLN A 406 1.48 22.72 3.65
CA GLN A 406 0.91 22.02 2.50
C GLN A 406 1.13 20.50 2.63
N ASN A 407 2.28 20.11 3.16
CA ASN A 407 2.68 18.70 3.28
C ASN A 407 1.77 17.96 4.27
N ALA A 408 1.43 18.56 5.41
CA ALA A 408 0.49 17.98 6.37
C ALA A 408 -0.92 17.82 5.80
N LEU A 409 -1.39 18.79 4.99
CA LEU A 409 -2.70 18.68 4.33
C LEU A 409 -2.68 17.56 3.27
N GLN A 410 -1.63 17.50 2.44
CA GLN A 410 -1.49 16.43 1.46
C GLN A 410 -1.40 15.05 2.12
N ASN A 411 -0.62 14.92 3.19
CA ASN A 411 -0.57 13.71 3.99
C ASN A 411 -1.94 13.34 4.54
N SER A 412 -2.77 14.31 4.93
CA SER A 412 -4.12 14.05 5.43
C SER A 412 -5.02 13.44 4.36
N PHE A 413 -4.98 13.97 3.14
CA PHE A 413 -5.73 13.42 2.00
C PHE A 413 -5.23 12.03 1.60
N GLN A 414 -3.91 11.86 1.48
CA GLN A 414 -3.31 10.56 1.15
C GLN A 414 -3.57 9.51 2.22
N SER A 415 -3.53 9.89 3.50
CA SER A 415 -3.85 9.00 4.61
C SER A 415 -5.29 8.49 4.50
N LEU A 416 -6.23 9.40 4.21
CA LEU A 416 -7.63 9.02 4.08
C LEU A 416 -7.88 8.08 2.90
N GLY A 417 -7.28 8.32 1.74
CA GLY A 417 -7.39 7.40 0.61
C GLY A 417 -6.71 6.06 0.88
N ASN A 418 -5.48 6.07 1.42
CA ASN A 418 -4.76 4.83 1.74
C ASN A 418 -5.48 3.95 2.75
N LEU A 419 -6.02 4.51 3.83
CA LEU A 419 -6.74 3.74 4.85
C LEU A 419 -8.07 3.16 4.34
N ARG A 420 -8.61 3.73 3.26
CA ARG A 420 -9.84 3.28 2.63
C ARG A 420 -9.57 2.21 1.56
N ASP A 421 -8.62 2.48 0.67
CA ASP A 421 -8.41 1.72 -0.56
C ASP A 421 -7.48 0.51 -0.35
N PHE A 422 -6.61 0.54 0.67
CA PHE A 422 -5.71 -0.58 0.95
C PHE A 422 -6.46 -1.72 1.64
N ASP A 423 -6.47 -2.91 1.02
CA ASP A 423 -7.17 -4.08 1.53
C ASP A 423 -6.29 -4.95 2.46
N PHE A 424 -5.63 -4.30 3.42
CA PHE A 424 -4.87 -5.00 4.47
C PHE A 424 -5.72 -6.05 5.20
N VAL A 425 -7.02 -5.81 5.32
CA VAL A 425 -7.95 -6.68 6.03
C VAL A 425 -8.02 -8.04 5.36
N THR A 426 -8.12 -8.08 4.02
CA THR A 426 -8.11 -9.33 3.27
C THR A 426 -6.79 -10.07 3.44
N ASP A 427 -5.64 -9.40 3.35
CA ASP A 427 -4.35 -10.07 3.52
C ASP A 427 -4.13 -10.58 4.95
N ALA A 428 -4.48 -9.78 5.96
CA ALA A 428 -4.46 -10.21 7.35
C ALA A 428 -5.40 -11.40 7.60
N LEU A 429 -6.58 -11.41 6.97
CA LEU A 429 -7.54 -12.51 7.07
C LEU A 429 -6.94 -13.82 6.54
N LYS A 430 -6.27 -13.79 5.37
CA LYS A 430 -5.58 -14.95 4.80
C LYS A 430 -4.56 -15.52 5.80
N VAL A 431 -3.71 -14.68 6.37
CA VAL A 431 -2.70 -15.09 7.36
C VAL A 431 -3.34 -15.72 8.60
N MET A 432 -4.40 -15.12 9.15
CA MET A 432 -5.09 -15.66 10.33
C MET A 432 -5.83 -16.98 10.05
N MET A 433 -6.37 -17.16 8.85
CA MET A 433 -6.97 -18.43 8.43
C MET A 433 -5.96 -19.57 8.41
N TYR A 434 -4.76 -19.35 7.87
CA TYR A 434 -3.71 -20.38 7.84
C TYR A 434 -3.04 -20.60 9.19
N LEU A 435 -2.82 -19.53 9.97
CA LEU A 435 -2.30 -19.63 11.32
C LEU A 435 -3.24 -20.46 12.21
N SER A 436 -4.54 -20.17 12.17
CA SER A 436 -5.54 -20.93 12.94
C SER A 436 -5.66 -22.38 12.48
N LEU A 437 -5.56 -22.64 11.17
CA LEU A 437 -5.52 -24.00 10.61
C LEU A 437 -4.32 -24.80 11.12
N ALA A 438 -3.11 -24.21 11.04
CA ALA A 438 -1.89 -24.84 11.50
C ALA A 438 -1.94 -25.15 13.02
N LEU A 439 -2.36 -24.18 13.83
CA LEU A 439 -2.49 -24.37 15.29
C LEU A 439 -3.56 -25.41 15.65
N ALA A 440 -4.70 -25.41 14.95
CA ALA A 440 -5.76 -26.39 15.15
C ALA A 440 -5.30 -27.81 14.78
N LEU A 441 -4.52 -27.96 13.71
CA LEU A 441 -3.90 -29.22 13.29
C LEU A 441 -2.92 -29.74 14.35
N VAL A 442 -1.97 -28.90 14.80
CA VAL A 442 -1.01 -29.28 15.85
C VAL A 442 -1.72 -29.70 17.13
N LEU A 443 -2.75 -28.94 17.53
CA LEU A 443 -3.55 -29.27 18.71
C LEU A 443 -4.33 -30.59 18.54
N LEU A 444 -4.88 -30.83 17.35
CA LEU A 444 -5.54 -32.10 17.03
C LEU A 444 -4.56 -33.27 17.12
N MET A 445 -3.38 -33.15 16.50
CA MET A 445 -2.31 -34.17 16.55
C MET A 445 -1.94 -34.50 18.00
N PHE A 446 -1.63 -33.48 18.80
CA PHE A 446 -1.31 -33.63 20.23
C PHE A 446 -2.41 -34.36 21.00
N ARG A 447 -3.68 -34.00 20.77
CA ARG A 447 -4.81 -34.58 21.51
C ARG A 447 -5.18 -35.99 21.05
N VAL A 448 -4.91 -36.33 19.80
CA VAL A 448 -5.20 -37.65 19.22
C VAL A 448 -4.09 -38.65 19.57
N THR A 449 -2.82 -38.31 19.39
CA THR A 449 -1.71 -39.22 19.62
C THR A 449 -1.19 -39.13 21.05
N ASP A 450 -0.48 -38.05 21.36
CA ASP A 450 0.12 -37.62 22.64
C ASP A 450 1.34 -36.72 22.34
N LEU A 451 1.95 -36.16 23.40
CA LEU A 451 3.15 -35.32 23.27
C LEU A 451 4.34 -36.08 22.70
N ARG A 452 4.53 -37.33 23.15
CA ARG A 452 5.70 -38.15 22.79
C ARG A 452 5.71 -38.41 21.29
N THR A 453 4.60 -38.92 20.75
CA THR A 453 4.43 -39.18 19.32
C THR A 453 4.50 -37.90 18.51
N LEU A 454 3.93 -36.79 18.98
CA LEU A 454 4.02 -35.50 18.27
C LEU A 454 5.47 -35.03 18.10
N ILE A 455 6.27 -35.05 19.18
CA ILE A 455 7.69 -34.66 19.13
C ILE A 455 8.46 -35.55 18.14
N PHE A 456 8.26 -36.88 18.20
CA PHE A 456 8.89 -37.78 17.22
C PHE A 456 8.45 -37.50 15.78
N SER A 457 7.21 -37.05 15.58
CA SER A 457 6.70 -36.71 14.25
C SER A 457 7.43 -35.50 13.66
N VAL A 458 7.71 -34.49 14.48
CA VAL A 458 8.50 -33.32 14.06
C VAL A 458 9.93 -33.72 13.70
N VAL A 459 10.56 -34.57 14.50
CA VAL A 459 11.91 -35.09 14.21
C VAL A 459 11.93 -35.87 12.89
N VAL A 460 10.97 -36.77 12.68
CA VAL A 460 10.88 -37.55 11.43
C VAL A 460 10.59 -36.64 10.23
N ALA A 461 9.72 -35.65 10.37
CA ALA A 461 9.47 -34.66 9.32
C ALA A 461 10.76 -33.89 8.93
N GLY A 462 11.57 -33.49 9.92
CA GLY A 462 12.85 -32.84 9.68
C GLY A 462 13.88 -33.75 8.99
N ILE A 463 13.92 -35.03 9.34
CA ILE A 463 14.77 -36.01 8.63
C ILE A 463 14.31 -36.15 7.17
N ILE A 464 12.99 -36.27 6.93
CA ILE A 464 12.43 -36.35 5.58
C ILE A 464 12.77 -35.08 4.79
N SER A 465 12.65 -33.88 5.37
CA SER A 465 12.95 -32.63 4.66
C SER A 465 14.43 -32.53 4.28
N VAL A 466 15.35 -33.00 5.13
CA VAL A 466 16.78 -33.07 4.80
C VAL A 466 17.04 -34.06 3.67
N LEU A 467 16.43 -35.26 3.71
CA LEU A 467 16.57 -36.26 2.65
C LEU A 467 16.01 -35.75 1.31
N VAL A 468 14.84 -35.10 1.35
CA VAL A 468 14.24 -34.45 0.18
C VAL A 468 15.17 -33.35 -0.35
N SER A 469 15.71 -32.49 0.51
CA SER A 469 16.63 -31.42 0.10
C SER A 469 17.91 -31.98 -0.55
N LEU A 470 18.45 -33.07 -0.02
CA LEU A 470 19.61 -33.75 -0.61
C LEU A 470 19.26 -34.31 -1.99
N LEU A 471 18.09 -34.93 -2.14
CA LEU A 471 17.60 -35.43 -3.43
C LEU A 471 17.45 -34.28 -4.44
N LEU A 472 16.89 -33.14 -4.02
CA LEU A 472 16.75 -31.94 -4.84
C LEU A 472 18.11 -31.42 -5.33
N ILE A 473 19.11 -31.37 -4.45
CA ILE A 473 20.48 -30.99 -4.81
C ILE A 473 21.03 -31.94 -5.89
N ILE A 474 20.88 -33.26 -5.73
CA ILE A 474 21.34 -34.23 -6.74
C ILE A 474 20.64 -34.00 -8.09
N THR A 475 19.32 -33.76 -8.09
CA THR A 475 18.59 -33.45 -9.33
C THR A 475 19.03 -32.13 -9.97
N SER A 476 19.52 -31.17 -9.17
CA SER A 476 20.01 -29.88 -9.65
C SER A 476 21.36 -29.95 -10.36
N MET A 477 22.16 -31.01 -10.13
CA MET A 477 23.50 -31.19 -10.71
C MET A 477 23.49 -31.67 -12.19
N GLY A 478 22.40 -31.42 -12.93
CA GLY A 478 22.40 -31.48 -14.40
C GLY A 478 21.93 -32.79 -15.04
N VAL A 479 21.33 -33.71 -14.27
CA VAL A 479 20.89 -35.02 -14.81
C VAL A 479 19.66 -34.92 -15.73
N PHE A 480 18.82 -33.87 -15.58
CA PHE A 480 17.46 -33.84 -16.17
C PHE A 480 17.20 -32.76 -17.23
N GLY A 481 18.23 -32.05 -17.71
CA GLY A 481 18.11 -31.11 -18.84
C GLY A 481 17.10 -29.97 -18.61
N SER A 482 16.37 -29.58 -19.66
CA SER A 482 15.45 -28.42 -19.67
C SER A 482 14.18 -28.58 -18.83
N ASN A 483 13.82 -29.82 -18.44
CA ASN A 483 12.58 -30.11 -17.70
C ASN A 483 12.81 -30.31 -16.19
N ARG A 484 13.91 -29.75 -15.66
CA ARG A 484 14.35 -29.97 -14.28
C ARG A 484 13.27 -29.68 -13.24
N ASP A 485 12.54 -28.58 -13.41
CA ASP A 485 11.63 -28.09 -12.39
C ASP A 485 10.38 -29.00 -12.27
N LEU A 486 9.86 -29.51 -13.39
CA LEU A 486 8.84 -30.56 -13.38
C LEU A 486 9.32 -31.86 -12.73
N VAL A 487 10.55 -32.31 -13.02
CA VAL A 487 11.10 -33.53 -12.41
C VAL A 487 11.16 -33.39 -10.89
N ILE A 488 11.60 -32.23 -10.40
CA ILE A 488 11.62 -31.89 -8.98
C ILE A 488 10.20 -31.98 -8.38
N LEU A 489 9.21 -31.33 -9.01
CA LEU A 489 7.84 -31.32 -8.52
C LEU A 489 7.23 -32.74 -8.48
N TYR A 490 7.48 -33.57 -9.50
CA TYR A 490 7.01 -34.97 -9.51
C TYR A 490 7.71 -35.86 -8.48
N MET A 491 8.99 -35.64 -8.20
CA MET A 491 9.67 -36.35 -7.11
C MET A 491 9.08 -35.99 -5.74
N LEU A 492 8.86 -34.68 -5.49
CA LEU A 492 8.17 -34.21 -4.31
C LEU A 492 6.77 -34.83 -4.20
N LEU A 493 6.06 -34.96 -5.33
CA LEU A 493 4.73 -35.55 -5.38
C LEU A 493 4.79 -37.02 -5.00
N GLY A 494 5.80 -37.77 -5.48
CA GLY A 494 6.05 -39.14 -5.09
C GLY A 494 6.27 -39.30 -3.58
N VAL A 495 7.09 -38.43 -2.98
CA VAL A 495 7.32 -38.44 -1.51
C VAL A 495 6.03 -38.11 -0.75
N ALA A 496 5.28 -37.10 -1.18
CA ALA A 496 4.03 -36.72 -0.55
C ALA A 496 2.95 -37.81 -0.66
N PHE A 497 2.86 -38.50 -1.80
CA PHE A 497 2.00 -39.67 -1.97
C PHE A 497 2.43 -40.83 -1.09
N MET A 498 3.74 -41.10 -0.97
CA MET A 498 4.23 -42.12 -0.04
C MET A 498 3.76 -41.82 1.38
N ILE A 499 3.90 -40.58 1.87
CA ILE A 499 3.41 -40.18 3.20
C ILE A 499 1.90 -40.44 3.36
N LEU A 500 1.09 -40.13 2.34
CA LEU A 500 -0.36 -40.30 2.37
C LEU A 500 -0.83 -41.76 2.32
N ILE A 501 -0.15 -42.61 1.54
CA ILE A 501 -0.61 -43.94 1.17
C ILE A 501 -0.04 -45.04 2.08
N LEU A 502 1.21 -44.89 2.54
CA LEU A 502 1.88 -45.87 3.42
C LEU A 502 1.02 -46.35 4.61
N PRO A 503 0.20 -45.50 5.27
CA PRO A 503 -0.62 -45.89 6.42
C PRO A 503 -1.73 -46.91 6.10
N PHE A 504 -2.11 -47.07 4.83
CA PHE A 504 -3.12 -48.04 4.41
C PHE A 504 -2.50 -49.43 4.22
N PHE A 505 -1.28 -49.51 3.68
CA PHE A 505 -0.60 -50.77 3.37
C PHE A 505 0.15 -51.36 4.56
N LEU A 506 0.80 -50.54 5.40
CA LEU A 506 1.64 -51.03 6.50
C LEU A 506 0.92 -51.13 7.85
N ARG A 507 -0.41 -50.96 7.87
CA ARG A 507 -1.22 -50.86 9.10
C ARG A 507 -1.07 -52.04 10.07
N GLN A 508 -0.87 -53.25 9.54
CA GLN A 508 -0.78 -54.49 10.32
C GLN A 508 0.63 -54.76 10.88
N ILE A 509 1.65 -54.11 10.33
CA ILE A 509 3.06 -54.41 10.63
C ILE A 509 3.65 -53.40 11.64
N MET A 510 3.09 -52.19 11.69
CA MET A 510 3.67 -51.09 12.46
C MET A 510 3.14 -51.03 13.90
N SER A 511 4.05 -50.75 14.85
CA SER A 511 3.68 -50.48 16.25
C SER A 511 2.76 -49.27 16.38
N LYS A 512 2.01 -49.16 17.48
CA LYS A 512 1.09 -48.03 17.70
C LYS A 512 1.79 -46.68 17.63
N LEU A 513 3.03 -46.58 18.13
CA LEU A 513 3.85 -45.36 18.10
C LEU A 513 4.18 -44.94 16.66
N VAL A 514 4.67 -45.85 15.82
CA VAL A 514 5.07 -45.51 14.44
C VAL A 514 3.84 -45.16 13.60
N ARG A 515 2.71 -45.84 13.82
CA ARG A 515 1.43 -45.47 13.18
C ARG A 515 0.96 -44.07 13.60
N GLY A 516 1.15 -43.71 14.87
CA GLY A 516 0.83 -42.37 15.37
C GLY A 516 1.72 -41.29 14.75
N ILE A 517 3.02 -41.57 14.57
CA ILE A 517 3.94 -40.68 13.87
C ILE A 517 3.46 -40.42 12.44
N HIS A 518 3.14 -41.49 11.70
CA HIS A 518 2.65 -41.37 10.34
C HIS A 518 1.32 -40.62 10.25
N LEU A 519 0.41 -40.82 11.21
CA LEU A 519 -0.84 -40.07 11.26
C LEU A 519 -0.60 -38.56 11.35
N ASN A 520 0.34 -38.13 12.18
CA ASN A 520 0.70 -36.72 12.30
C ASN A 520 1.38 -36.19 11.03
N LEU A 521 2.24 -36.99 10.39
CA LEU A 521 2.86 -36.64 9.10
C LEU A 521 1.80 -36.45 8.01
N VAL A 522 0.81 -37.34 7.91
CA VAL A 522 -0.32 -37.18 6.99
C VAL A 522 -1.03 -35.86 7.26
N LEU A 523 -1.48 -35.63 8.50
CA LEU A 523 -2.24 -34.43 8.87
C LEU A 523 -1.46 -33.13 8.60
N GLY A 524 -0.15 -33.13 8.78
CA GLY A 524 0.71 -31.97 8.50
C GLY A 524 1.02 -31.76 7.03
N ASN A 525 1.01 -32.84 6.22
CA ASN A 525 1.38 -32.79 4.82
C ASN A 525 0.20 -32.51 3.88
N VAL A 526 -1.06 -32.58 4.35
CA VAL A 526 -2.26 -32.40 3.49
C VAL A 526 -2.24 -31.08 2.71
N THR A 527 -1.98 -29.95 3.39
CA THR A 527 -1.97 -28.64 2.73
C THR A 527 -0.85 -28.53 1.71
N LEU A 528 0.35 -29.02 2.06
CA LEU A 528 1.50 -29.04 1.16
C LEU A 528 1.27 -29.93 -0.06
N PHE A 529 0.60 -31.07 0.12
CA PHE A 529 0.24 -31.96 -0.97
C PHE A 529 -0.73 -31.28 -1.96
N LEU A 530 -1.75 -30.59 -1.47
CA LEU A 530 -2.68 -29.84 -2.34
C LEU A 530 -1.97 -28.68 -3.06
N LEU A 531 -1.10 -27.94 -2.37
CA LEU A 531 -0.30 -26.87 -2.97
C LEU A 531 0.59 -27.42 -4.09
N LEU A 532 1.21 -28.58 -3.87
CA LEU A 532 2.08 -29.22 -4.85
C LEU A 532 1.32 -29.64 -6.13
N LEU A 533 0.06 -30.08 -6.02
CA LEU A 533 -0.77 -30.36 -7.19
C LEU A 533 -1.00 -29.10 -8.03
N ILE A 534 -1.25 -27.96 -7.38
CA ILE A 534 -1.46 -26.67 -8.07
C ILE A 534 -0.15 -26.21 -8.73
N LEU A 535 0.99 -26.30 -8.03
CA LEU A 535 2.30 -25.96 -8.59
C LEU A 535 2.65 -26.80 -9.83
N ILE A 536 2.30 -28.08 -9.83
CA ILE A 536 2.49 -28.95 -11.01
C ILE A 536 1.61 -28.50 -12.18
N ILE A 537 0.36 -28.13 -11.90
CA ILE A 537 -0.55 -27.62 -12.94
C ILE A 537 0.00 -26.31 -13.52
N ASP A 538 0.42 -25.36 -12.68
CA ASP A 538 0.98 -24.08 -13.09
C ASP A 538 2.24 -24.26 -13.95
N ALA A 539 3.16 -25.14 -13.52
CA ALA A 539 4.37 -25.46 -14.28
C ALA A 539 4.08 -26.09 -15.66
N HIS A 540 3.03 -26.90 -15.78
CA HIS A 540 2.61 -27.45 -17.09
C HIS A 540 1.98 -26.39 -17.98
N LEU A 541 1.22 -25.46 -17.42
CA LEU A 541 0.64 -24.34 -18.17
C LEU A 541 1.72 -23.39 -18.69
N GLU A 542 2.72 -23.10 -17.86
CA GLU A 542 3.91 -22.31 -18.26
C GLU A 542 4.64 -22.97 -19.43
N LEU A 543 4.96 -24.26 -19.34
CA LEU A 543 5.63 -24.98 -20.42
C LEU A 543 4.78 -25.08 -21.69
N ALA A 544 3.47 -25.28 -21.57
CA ALA A 544 2.57 -25.29 -22.71
C ALA A 544 2.55 -23.92 -23.40
N PHE A 545 2.54 -22.84 -22.61
CA PHE A 545 2.60 -21.47 -23.11
C PHE A 545 3.93 -21.17 -23.83
N GLU A 546 5.07 -21.51 -23.22
CA GLU A 546 6.40 -21.35 -23.84
C GLU A 546 6.53 -22.15 -25.15
N SER A 547 5.96 -23.35 -25.19
CA SER A 547 5.99 -24.18 -26.40
C SER A 547 5.18 -23.58 -27.56
N ASN A 548 4.04 -22.93 -27.26
CA ASN A 548 3.20 -22.27 -28.25
C ASN A 548 3.80 -20.95 -28.76
N ILE A 549 4.55 -20.23 -27.93
CA ILE A 549 5.26 -19.00 -28.37
C ILE A 549 6.46 -19.34 -29.26
N ARG A 550 7.13 -20.48 -29.04
CA ARG A 550 8.26 -20.89 -29.91
C ARG A 550 7.88 -21.12 -31.37
N ASP A 551 6.61 -21.37 -31.68
CA ASP A 551 6.10 -21.51 -33.05
C ASP A 551 5.69 -20.18 -33.72
N TYR A 552 5.58 -19.09 -32.95
CA TYR A 552 5.25 -17.76 -33.45
C TYR A 552 6.38 -16.78 -33.12
N THR A 553 7.13 -16.36 -34.15
CA THR A 553 8.19 -15.35 -34.01
C THR A 553 7.67 -14.10 -33.31
N MET A 554 8.19 -13.86 -32.10
CA MET A 554 8.11 -12.65 -31.30
C MET A 554 6.69 -12.22 -30.92
N ASN A 555 6.29 -12.63 -29.71
CA ASN A 555 5.51 -11.77 -28.84
C ASN A 555 6.06 -11.91 -27.42
N SER A 556 6.40 -10.78 -26.80
CA SER A 556 6.84 -10.67 -25.40
C SER A 556 5.74 -10.96 -24.37
N ALA A 557 4.77 -11.81 -24.73
CA ALA A 557 3.73 -12.23 -23.81
C ALA A 557 4.40 -13.07 -22.72
N MET A 558 4.48 -12.51 -21.51
CA MET A 558 4.96 -13.22 -20.34
C MET A 558 3.84 -14.15 -19.85
N TYR A 559 4.19 -15.38 -19.49
CA TYR A 559 3.24 -16.26 -18.82
C TYR A 559 2.81 -15.62 -17.50
N THR A 560 1.50 -15.42 -17.32
CA THR A 560 0.92 -14.98 -16.06
C THR A 560 0.56 -16.21 -15.24
N SER A 561 1.18 -16.39 -14.08
CA SER A 561 0.97 -17.57 -13.23
C SER A 561 -0.47 -17.65 -12.72
N LEU A 562 -0.96 -18.88 -12.49
CA LEU A 562 -2.23 -19.10 -11.79
C LEU A 562 -2.28 -18.40 -10.43
N PHE A 563 -1.14 -18.25 -9.73
CA PHE A 563 -1.09 -17.53 -8.46
C PHE A 563 -1.29 -16.03 -8.61
N GLU A 564 -0.93 -15.45 -9.75
CA GLU A 564 -1.14 -14.04 -10.04
C GLU A 564 -2.59 -13.75 -10.46
N ILE A 565 -3.22 -14.69 -11.19
CA ILE A 565 -4.61 -14.54 -11.67
C ILE A 565 -5.63 -14.92 -10.59
N TYR A 566 -5.39 -16.01 -9.86
CA TYR A 566 -6.36 -16.67 -8.98
C TYR A 566 -5.84 -16.81 -7.54
N GLU A 567 -5.05 -15.85 -7.06
CA GLU A 567 -4.42 -15.89 -5.73
C GLU A 567 -5.44 -16.24 -4.64
N ASN A 568 -6.55 -15.50 -4.59
CA ASN A 568 -7.58 -15.62 -3.56
C ASN A 568 -8.30 -16.97 -3.61
N GLU A 569 -8.65 -17.43 -4.81
CA GLU A 569 -9.33 -18.70 -5.05
C GLU A 569 -8.45 -19.88 -4.69
N ILE A 570 -7.15 -19.83 -5.04
CA ILE A 570 -6.17 -20.86 -4.69
C ILE A 570 -5.99 -20.92 -3.18
N ILE A 571 -5.78 -19.77 -2.54
CA ILE A 571 -5.63 -19.66 -1.08
C ILE A 571 -6.86 -20.21 -0.36
N PHE A 572 -8.07 -19.86 -0.79
CA PHE A 572 -9.30 -20.38 -0.18
C PHE A 572 -9.53 -21.87 -0.50
N GLY A 573 -9.20 -22.31 -1.72
CA GLY A 573 -9.28 -23.69 -2.18
C GLY A 573 -8.37 -24.63 -1.40
N LEU A 574 -7.13 -24.21 -1.12
CA LEU A 574 -6.18 -24.96 -0.29
C LEU A 574 -6.65 -25.09 1.16
N TRP A 575 -7.20 -24.01 1.73
CA TRP A 575 -7.76 -24.02 3.08
C TRP A 575 -8.98 -24.96 3.17
N THR A 576 -9.95 -24.81 2.27
CA THR A 576 -11.16 -25.65 2.25
C THR A 576 -10.84 -27.11 1.93
N GLY A 577 -9.95 -27.36 0.97
CA GLY A 577 -9.44 -28.69 0.64
C GLY A 577 -8.79 -29.38 1.84
N THR A 578 -7.99 -28.65 2.62
CA THR A 578 -7.39 -29.18 3.85
C THR A 578 -8.45 -29.60 4.86
N VAL A 579 -9.45 -28.75 5.11
CA VAL A 579 -10.58 -29.05 6.03
C VAL A 579 -11.36 -30.28 5.56
N LEU A 580 -11.63 -30.40 4.26
CA LEU A 580 -12.34 -31.55 3.68
C LEU A 580 -11.55 -32.85 3.85
N VAL A 581 -10.24 -32.82 3.62
CA VAL A 581 -9.39 -34.01 3.82
C VAL A 581 -9.39 -34.43 5.30
N ILE A 582 -9.36 -33.50 6.25
CA ILE A 582 -9.46 -33.81 7.68
C ILE A 582 -10.81 -34.46 8.02
N LEU A 583 -11.90 -33.99 7.42
CA LEU A 583 -13.22 -34.62 7.55
C LEU A 583 -13.20 -36.08 7.10
N LEU A 584 -12.63 -36.36 5.94
CA LEU A 584 -12.50 -37.73 5.41
C LEU A 584 -11.58 -38.61 6.27
N PHE A 585 -10.45 -38.06 6.74
CA PHE A 585 -9.50 -38.77 7.60
C PHE A 585 -10.00 -39.00 9.03
N SER A 586 -11.04 -38.29 9.48
CA SER A 586 -11.61 -38.48 10.83
C SER A 586 -12.03 -39.93 11.12
N SER A 587 -12.49 -40.66 10.09
CA SER A 587 -12.82 -42.08 10.16
C SER A 587 -11.58 -42.96 10.32
N TYR A 588 -10.47 -42.62 9.66
CA TYR A 588 -9.20 -43.31 9.81
C TYR A 588 -8.59 -43.07 11.21
N ILE A 589 -8.63 -41.83 11.70
CA ILE A 589 -8.18 -41.47 13.06
C ILE A 589 -8.92 -42.31 14.11
N LYS A 590 -10.24 -42.47 13.96
CA LYS A 590 -11.04 -43.33 14.84
C LYS A 590 -10.55 -44.79 14.83
N LYS A 591 -10.31 -45.35 13.63
CA LYS A 591 -9.81 -46.72 13.45
C LYS A 591 -8.41 -46.92 14.04
N TRP A 592 -7.53 -45.92 13.92
CA TRP A 592 -6.20 -45.93 14.54
C TRP A 592 -6.33 -45.97 16.06
N LYS A 593 -7.13 -45.07 16.64
CA LYS A 593 -7.26 -44.94 18.09
C LYS A 593 -7.80 -46.19 18.79
N GLY A 594 -8.70 -46.93 18.13
CA GLY A 594 -9.25 -48.19 18.63
C GLY A 594 -8.30 -49.39 18.50
N SER A 595 -7.09 -49.21 17.95
CA SER A 595 -6.14 -50.32 17.78
C SER A 595 -5.44 -50.68 19.11
N PRO A 596 -5.13 -51.96 19.37
CA PRO A 596 -4.49 -52.41 20.60
C PRO A 596 -3.12 -51.74 20.82
N GLU A 597 -2.76 -51.57 22.09
CA GLU A 597 -1.38 -51.27 22.50
C GLU A 597 -0.56 -52.56 22.44
N GLN A 598 0.04 -52.80 21.28
CA GLN A 598 1.15 -53.73 21.09
C GLN A 598 2.36 -52.94 20.62
#